data_AF-A0A1G0R3M2-F1
#
_entry.id   AF-A0A1G0R3M2-F1
#
_cell.length_a   1.000
_cell.length_b   1.000
_cell.length_c   1.000
_cell.angle_alpha   90.00
_cell.angle_beta   90.00
_cell.angle_gamma   90.00
#
_symmetry.space_group_name_H-M   'P 1'
#
loop_
_entity.id
_entity.type
_entity.pdbx_description
1 polymer ?
#
loop_
_entity_poly.entity_id
_entity_poly.type
_entity_poly.pdbx_seq_one_letter_code
_entity_poly.pdbx_strand_id
1 'polypeptide(L)'
;MNLTKRNNGYYYIEFFDVIENRIKKVSTRTRNKKEAELYINRFQAKDVPNNSCQSISLSKFRDEYADFIGATHSKKYLSSIELAFRQLIRFAGNIQINSIKECRKGAYCNIVSRR
;
A
#
# COMPACT_ATOMS: atom_id res chain seq x y z
N MET A 1 -20.86 9.50 -0.28
CA MET A 1 -19.97 9.96 -1.37
C MET A 1 -20.33 11.40 -1.65
N ASN A 2 -19.36 12.30 -1.77
CA ASN A 2 -19.60 13.74 -1.94
C ASN A 2 -18.91 14.25 -3.20
N LEU A 3 -19.52 15.24 -3.88
CA LEU A 3 -18.94 15.89 -5.05
C LEU A 3 -18.31 17.23 -4.65
N THR A 4 -17.03 17.42 -4.92
CA THR A 4 -16.30 18.66 -4.62
C THR A 4 -15.66 19.24 -5.87
N LYS A 5 -15.61 20.58 -5.98
CA LYS A 5 -14.95 21.30 -7.08
C LYS A 5 -13.63 21.87 -6.59
N ARG A 6 -12.54 21.66 -7.32
CA ARG A 6 -11.23 22.25 -7.02
C ARG A 6 -10.98 23.53 -7.81
N ASN A 7 -9.93 24.26 -7.42
CA ASN A 7 -9.50 25.51 -8.08
C ASN A 7 -9.17 25.33 -9.57
N ASN A 8 -8.85 24.11 -10.02
CA ASN A 8 -8.61 23.79 -11.44
C ASN A 8 -9.91 23.67 -12.28
N GLY A 9 -11.07 23.88 -11.66
CA GLY A 9 -12.38 23.88 -12.31
C GLY A 9 -13.01 22.51 -12.50
N TYR A 10 -12.29 21.42 -12.20
CA TYR A 10 -12.79 20.05 -12.32
C TYR A 10 -13.53 19.59 -11.07
N TYR A 11 -14.52 18.72 -11.29
CA TYR A 11 -15.22 18.03 -10.21
C TYR A 11 -14.48 16.76 -9.76
N TYR A 12 -14.63 16.42 -8.49
CA TYR A 12 -14.02 15.28 -7.82
C TYR A 12 -15.06 14.57 -6.95
N ILE A 13 -15.00 13.25 -6.91
CA ILE A 13 -15.79 12.41 -5.99
C ILE A 13 -14.92 12.07 -4.79
N GLU A 14 -15.44 12.34 -3.61
CA GLU A 14 -14.87 11.96 -2.32
C GLU A 14 -15.66 10.78 -1.74
N PHE A 15 -14.96 9.69 -1.47
CA PHE A 15 -15.55 8.50 -0.87
C PHE A 15 -14.60 7.86 0.14
N PHE A 16 -15.18 7.13 1.09
CA PHE A 16 -14.42 6.39 2.10
C PHE A 16 -14.05 5.03 1.55
N ASP A 17 -12.76 4.72 1.52
CA ASP A 17 -12.25 3.41 1.12
C ASP A 17 -12.11 2.53 2.37
N VAL A 18 -12.90 1.45 2.43
CA VAL A 18 -12.91 0.49 3.54
C VAL A 18 -11.63 -0.36 3.57
N ILE A 19 -10.97 -0.57 2.43
CA ILE A 19 -9.76 -1.40 2.32
C ILE A 19 -8.56 -0.67 2.91
N GLU A 20 -8.41 0.62 2.55
CA GLU A 20 -7.29 1.45 2.98
C GLU A 20 -7.61 2.33 4.21
N ASN A 21 -8.84 2.25 4.72
CA ASN A 21 -9.34 3.02 5.86
C ASN A 21 -9.07 4.53 5.75
N ARG A 22 -9.23 5.10 4.54
CA ARG A 22 -8.96 6.52 4.24
C ARG A 22 -9.94 7.11 3.23
N ILE A 23 -10.05 8.44 3.21
CA ILE A 23 -10.85 9.15 2.21
C ILE A 23 -10.05 9.25 0.91
N LYS A 24 -10.58 8.67 -0.18
CA LYS A 24 -10.04 8.81 -1.53
C LYS A 24 -10.78 9.90 -2.28
N LYS A 25 -10.06 10.56 -3.19
CA LYS A 25 -10.61 11.55 -4.12
C LYS A 25 -10.31 11.14 -5.55
N VAL A 26 -11.34 11.00 -6.37
CA VAL A 26 -11.22 10.63 -7.79
C VAL A 26 -11.74 11.77 -8.65
N SER A 27 -10.97 12.18 -9.67
CA SER A 27 -11.40 13.23 -10.58
C SER A 27 -12.44 12.70 -11.56
N THR A 28 -13.53 13.45 -11.76
CA THR A 28 -14.51 13.16 -12.81
C THR A 28 -14.03 13.63 -14.19
N ARG A 29 -12.91 14.38 -14.25
CA ARG A 29 -12.33 15.01 -15.46
C ARG A 29 -13.28 15.93 -16.23
N THR A 30 -14.43 16.29 -15.66
CA THR A 30 -15.37 17.25 -16.25
C THR A 30 -15.46 18.53 -15.41
N ARG A 31 -15.68 19.65 -16.10
CA ARG A 31 -15.98 20.96 -15.51
C ARG A 31 -17.48 21.24 -15.45
N ASN A 32 -18.30 20.36 -16.02
CA ASN A 32 -19.74 20.49 -16.07
C ASN A 32 -20.39 19.77 -14.88
N LYS A 33 -21.22 20.48 -14.12
CA LYS A 33 -21.89 19.95 -12.92
C LYS A 33 -22.81 18.77 -13.25
N LYS A 34 -23.59 18.89 -14.33
CA LYS A 34 -24.58 17.87 -14.72
C LYS A 34 -23.92 16.56 -15.13
N GLU A 35 -22.80 16.64 -15.86
CA GLU A 35 -22.00 15.46 -16.20
C GLU A 35 -21.34 14.83 -14.97
N ALA A 36 -20.88 15.64 -14.02
CA ALA A 36 -20.30 15.15 -12.78
C ALA A 36 -21.32 14.41 -11.91
N GLU A 37 -22.58 14.88 -11.88
CA GLU A 37 -23.70 14.20 -11.23
C GLU A 37 -24.10 12.89 -11.94
N LEU A 38 -24.03 12.85 -13.28
CA LEU A 38 -24.20 11.59 -14.00
C LEU A 38 -23.07 10.59 -13.71
N TYR A 39 -21.84 11.11 -13.55
CA TYR A 39 -20.67 10.31 -13.22
C TYR A 39 -20.78 9.73 -11.80
N ILE A 40 -21.23 10.49 -10.80
CA ILE A 40 -21.39 9.98 -9.41
C ILE A 40 -22.46 8.87 -9.34
N ASN A 41 -23.54 8.97 -10.13
CA ASN A 41 -24.58 7.94 -10.19
C ASN A 41 -24.09 6.63 -10.80
N ARG A 42 -23.10 6.71 -11.71
CA ARG A 42 -22.50 5.53 -12.36
C ARG A 42 -21.25 5.02 -11.64
N PHE A 43 -20.69 5.80 -10.73
CA PHE A 43 -19.42 5.51 -10.09
C PHE A 43 -19.54 4.31 -9.14
N GLN A 44 -18.81 3.24 -9.42
CA GLN A 44 -18.59 2.16 -8.46
C GLN A 44 -17.19 2.27 -7.87
N ALA A 45 -17.07 2.17 -6.55
CA ALA A 45 -15.77 2.22 -5.87
C ALA A 45 -14.81 1.10 -6.31
N LYS A 46 -15.34 0.03 -6.94
CA LYS A 46 -14.59 -1.08 -7.52
C LYS A 46 -13.86 -0.73 -8.83
N ASP A 47 -14.28 0.32 -9.52
CA ASP A 47 -13.72 0.76 -10.81
C ASP A 47 -12.48 1.65 -10.65
N VAL A 48 -12.20 2.08 -9.41
CA VAL A 48 -10.95 2.76 -9.12
C VAL A 48 -9.86 1.70 -9.21
N PRO A 49 -8.88 1.83 -10.13
CA PRO A 49 -7.75 0.93 -10.13
C PRO A 49 -7.13 1.01 -8.75
N ASN A 50 -7.29 -0.05 -7.96
CA ASN A 50 -6.40 -0.25 -6.85
C ASN A 50 -5.03 -0.28 -7.51
N ASN A 51 -4.20 0.70 -7.18
CA ASN A 51 -2.76 0.55 -7.33
C ASN A 51 -2.42 -0.61 -6.39
N SER A 52 -2.70 -1.84 -6.84
CA SER A 52 -2.40 -3.06 -6.11
C SER A 52 -0.90 -3.13 -6.13
N CYS A 53 -0.29 -2.52 -5.11
CA CYS A 53 1.11 -2.68 -4.82
C CYS A 53 1.32 -4.19 -4.79
N GLN A 54 2.04 -4.72 -5.79
CA GLN A 54 2.16 -6.16 -5.97
C GLN A 54 2.61 -6.74 -4.64
N SER A 55 1.79 -7.64 -4.09
CA SER A 55 2.08 -8.22 -2.79
C SER A 55 3.30 -9.12 -2.95
N ILE A 56 4.46 -8.65 -2.49
CA ILE A 56 5.69 -9.43 -2.46
C ILE A 56 5.93 -9.97 -1.05
N SER A 57 6.41 -11.21 -0.98
CA SER A 57 6.84 -11.83 0.28
C SER A 57 8.17 -11.25 0.76
N LEU A 58 8.44 -11.34 2.07
CA LEU A 58 9.72 -10.94 2.64
C LEU A 58 10.92 -11.65 2.00
N SER A 59 10.80 -12.93 1.65
CA SER A 59 11.90 -13.66 0.99
C SER A 59 12.16 -13.12 -0.41
N LYS A 60 11.11 -12.86 -1.18
CA LYS A 60 11.24 -12.31 -2.53
C LYS A 60 11.86 -10.90 -2.50
N PHE A 61 11.42 -10.08 -1.55
CA PHE A 61 12.00 -8.75 -1.36
C PHE A 61 13.45 -8.79 -0.90
N ARG A 62 13.82 -9.73 -0.03
CA ARG A 62 15.23 -9.94 0.36
C ARG A 62 16.10 -10.18 -0.87
N ASP A 63 15.65 -11.05 -1.77
CA ASP A 63 16.42 -11.43 -2.96
C ASP A 63 16.57 -10.22 -3.91
N GLU A 64 15.46 -9.55 -4.23
CA GLU A 64 15.47 -8.32 -5.05
C GLU A 64 16.32 -7.21 -4.43
N TYR A 65 16.24 -7.05 -3.10
CA TYR A 65 17.03 -6.05 -2.38
C TYR A 65 18.52 -6.40 -2.41
N ALA A 66 18.88 -7.65 -2.13
CA ALA A 66 20.27 -8.12 -2.16
C ALA A 66 20.90 -7.94 -3.54
N ASP A 67 20.16 -8.25 -4.61
CA ASP A 67 20.59 -8.03 -5.99
C ASP A 67 20.80 -6.53 -6.26
N PHE A 68 19.88 -5.69 -5.81
CA PHE A 68 19.96 -4.23 -5.98
C PHE A 68 21.17 -3.62 -5.28
N ILE A 69 21.42 -3.99 -4.01
CA ILE A 69 22.53 -3.43 -3.23
C ILE A 69 23.88 -4.13 -3.52
N GLY A 70 23.86 -5.30 -4.16
CA GLY A 70 25.07 -6.07 -4.48
C GLY A 70 26.02 -5.36 -5.44
N ALA A 71 25.49 -4.45 -6.27
CA ALA A 71 26.30 -3.65 -7.18
C ALA A 71 27.07 -2.50 -6.48
N THR A 72 26.60 -2.05 -5.31
CA THR A 72 27.11 -0.84 -4.65
C THR A 72 27.75 -1.09 -3.29
N HIS A 73 27.47 -2.24 -2.66
CA HIS A 73 27.94 -2.57 -1.32
C HIS A 73 28.88 -3.77 -1.28
N SER A 74 29.70 -3.83 -0.22
CA SER A 74 30.63 -4.94 -0.01
C SER A 74 29.91 -6.25 0.32
N LYS A 75 30.55 -7.39 0.01
CA LYS A 75 30.04 -8.73 0.38
C LYS A 75 29.70 -8.85 1.86
N LYS A 76 30.50 -8.24 2.74
CA LYS A 76 30.27 -8.24 4.19
C LYS A 76 28.97 -7.53 4.57
N TYR A 77 28.64 -6.44 3.87
CA TYR A 77 27.37 -5.74 4.07
C TYR A 77 26.18 -6.60 3.61
N LEU A 78 26.30 -7.25 2.46
CA LEU A 78 25.28 -8.19 1.97
C LEU A 78 25.01 -9.31 2.98
N SER A 79 26.05 -9.92 3.54
CA SER A 79 25.90 -10.96 4.57
C SER A 79 25.18 -10.45 5.83
N SER A 80 25.43 -9.21 6.26
CA SER A 80 24.70 -8.60 7.38
C SER A 80 23.22 -8.39 7.05
N ILE A 81 22.90 -7.98 5.82
CA ILE A 81 21.53 -7.80 5.35
C ILE A 81 20.81 -9.16 5.28
N GLU A 82 21.43 -10.18 4.71
CA GLU A 82 20.89 -11.55 4.68
C GLU A 82 20.59 -12.08 6.08
N LEU A 83 21.49 -11.84 7.03
CA LEU A 83 21.29 -12.21 8.43
C LEU A 83 20.08 -11.49 9.04
N ALA A 84 19.96 -10.18 8.81
CA ALA A 84 18.83 -9.39 9.30
C ALA A 84 17.49 -9.90 8.72
N PHE A 85 17.42 -10.15 7.41
CA PHE A 85 16.22 -10.72 6.78
C PHE A 85 15.92 -12.13 7.29
N ARG A 86 16.94 -12.96 7.52
CA ARG A 86 16.75 -14.30 8.10
C ARG A 86 16.16 -14.24 9.49
N GLN A 87 16.64 -13.32 10.33
CA GLN A 87 16.09 -13.10 11.67
C GLN A 87 14.65 -12.59 11.60
N LEU A 88 14.37 -11.63 10.71
CA LEU A 88 13.03 -11.09 10.49
C LEU A 88 12.05 -12.18 10.04
N ILE A 89 12.41 -12.98 9.04
CA ILE A 89 11.58 -14.09 8.53
C ILE A 89 11.39 -15.16 9.60
N ARG A 90 12.42 -15.46 10.41
CA ARG A 90 12.30 -16.39 11.53
C ARG A 90 11.32 -15.89 12.59
N PHE A 91 11.30 -14.59 12.84
CA PHE A 91 10.42 -13.97 13.84
C PHE A 91 8.98 -13.81 13.34
N ALA A 92 8.80 -13.26 12.13
CA ALA A 92 7.49 -12.88 11.59
C ALA A 92 6.87 -13.94 10.65
N GLY A 93 7.65 -14.94 10.23
CA GLY A 93 7.32 -15.82 9.11
C GLY A 93 7.62 -15.17 7.75
N ASN A 94 7.50 -15.95 6.67
CA ASN A 94 7.61 -15.43 5.30
C ASN A 94 6.30 -14.75 4.87
N ILE A 95 5.97 -13.63 5.51
CA ILE A 95 4.73 -12.88 5.27
C ILE A 95 4.86 -11.94 4.07
N GLN A 96 3.70 -11.46 3.60
CA GLN A 96 3.60 -10.42 2.59
C GLN A 96 3.98 -9.05 3.19
N ILE A 97 4.74 -8.22 2.49
CA ILE A 97 5.15 -6.90 3.01
C ILE A 97 3.94 -6.05 3.38
N ASN A 98 2.91 -6.05 2.54
CA ASN A 98 1.67 -5.29 2.76
C ASN A 98 0.89 -5.77 4.01
N SER A 99 1.24 -6.92 4.58
CA SER A 99 0.62 -7.44 5.82
C SER A 99 1.34 -6.99 7.09
N ILE A 100 2.51 -6.34 6.97
CA ILE A 100 3.24 -5.78 8.11
C ILE A 100 2.45 -4.60 8.66
N LYS A 101 2.02 -4.70 9.91
CA LYS A 101 1.28 -3.64 10.61
C LYS A 101 2.14 -3.10 11.75
N GLU A 102 2.25 -1.78 11.84
CA GLU A 102 2.90 -1.13 12.99
C GLU A 102 2.00 -1.30 14.22
N CYS A 103 2.49 -2.00 15.23
CA CYS A 103 1.88 -1.98 16.56
C CYS A 103 2.56 -0.90 17.40
N ARG A 104 1.95 0.29 17.52
CA ARG A 104 2.37 1.23 18.57
C ARG A 104 1.77 0.79 19.90
N LYS A 105 2.58 0.14 20.74
CA LYS A 105 2.71 0.38 22.18
C LYS A 105 3.69 -0.60 22.80
N GLY A 106 4.46 -0.12 23.78
CA GLY A 106 5.36 -0.93 24.60
C GLY A 106 4.64 -2.14 25.20
N ALA A 107 5.38 -3.25 25.29
CA ALA A 107 4.94 -4.61 25.61
C ALA A 107 4.44 -5.42 24.39
N TYR A 108 5.36 -6.19 23.82
CA TYR A 108 5.15 -7.45 23.09
C TYR A 108 3.99 -7.46 22.07
N CYS A 109 4.21 -6.91 20.87
CA CYS A 109 3.34 -7.26 19.75
C CYS A 109 3.67 -8.68 19.29
N ASN A 110 2.86 -9.64 19.73
CA ASN A 110 2.82 -10.98 19.16
C ASN A 110 2.45 -10.85 17.68
N ILE A 111 3.44 -10.96 16.79
CA ILE A 111 3.17 -11.23 15.38
C ILE A 111 2.54 -12.62 15.34
N VAL A 112 1.20 -12.63 15.32
CA VAL A 112 0.31 -13.71 14.92
C VAL A 112 0.88 -15.12 15.19
N SER A 113 0.70 -15.59 16.43
CA SER A 113 0.69 -17.02 16.69
C SER A 113 -0.56 -17.61 16.03
N ARG A 114 -0.40 -18.26 14.88
CA ARG A 114 -1.41 -19.16 14.32
C ARG A 114 -0.94 -20.59 14.58
N ARG A 115 -1.74 -21.32 15.36
CA ARG A 115 -1.82 -22.79 15.31
C ARG A 115 -2.38 -23.21 13.95
#